data_AF-A0A4S2TKE1-F1
#
_entry.id   AF-A0A4S2TKE1-F1
#
_cell.length_a   1.000
_cell.length_b   1.000
_cell.length_c   1.000
_cell.angle_alpha   90.00
_cell.angle_beta   90.00
_cell.angle_gamma   90.00
#
_symmetry.space_group_name_H-M   'P 1'
#
loop_
_entity.id
_entity.type
_entity.pdbx_description
1 polymer ?
#
loop_
_entity_poly.entity_id
_entity_poly.type
_entity_poly.pdbx_seq_one_letter_code
_entity_poly.pdbx_strand_id
1 'polypeptide(L)'
;MTHLPATPRGRRPHRPGPAEGLRAHSAALRSHAERLRSVAADLERRGPDTDPLRVEVSALADRCAVAAGGLTLAAVQLDGRRRPRRGSDDRT
;
A
#
# COMPACT_ATOMS: atom_id res chain seq x y z
N MET A 1 20.66 -19.39 46.05
CA MET A 1 19.54 -18.66 45.43
C MET A 1 20.02 -18.09 44.11
N THR A 2 19.83 -18.80 43.00
CA THR A 2 20.30 -18.34 41.68
C THR A 2 19.19 -17.51 41.05
N HIS A 3 19.38 -16.19 41.00
CA HIS A 3 18.45 -15.27 40.36
C HIS A 3 18.65 -15.35 38.84
N LEU A 4 17.73 -16.01 38.14
CA LEU A 4 17.69 -15.94 36.67
C LEU A 4 17.22 -14.55 36.25
N PRO A 5 17.93 -13.86 35.33
CA PRO A 5 17.44 -12.60 34.78
C PRO A 5 16.22 -12.86 33.89
N ALA A 6 15.12 -12.18 34.18
CA ALA A 6 13.94 -12.20 33.32
C ALA A 6 14.30 -11.55 31.98
N THR A 7 14.27 -12.33 30.91
CA THR A 7 14.38 -11.80 29.55
C THR A 7 13.15 -10.94 29.27
N PRO A 8 13.32 -9.71 28.75
CA PRO A 8 12.18 -8.87 28.39
C PRO A 8 11.37 -9.60 27.31
N ARG A 9 10.14 -9.94 27.64
CA ARG A 9 9.18 -10.60 26.75
C ARG A 9 9.12 -9.82 25.44
N GLY A 10 9.53 -10.48 24.36
CA GLY A 10 9.60 -9.90 23.02
C GLY A 10 8.33 -9.15 22.68
N ARG A 11 8.49 -7.86 22.37
CA ARG A 11 7.45 -7.00 21.82
C ARG A 11 6.98 -7.66 20.52
N ARG A 12 5.80 -8.30 20.54
CA ARG A 12 5.21 -8.90 19.34
C ARG A 12 5.18 -7.82 18.24
N PRO A 13 5.64 -8.12 17.02
CA PRO A 13 5.54 -7.17 15.91
C PRO A 13 4.11 -6.67 15.82
N HIS A 14 3.90 -5.35 15.84
CA HIS A 14 2.59 -4.78 15.62
C HIS A 14 2.16 -5.17 14.21
N ARG A 15 1.21 -6.09 14.08
CA ARG A 15 0.68 -6.48 12.79
C ARG A 15 -0.34 -5.41 12.39
N PRO A 16 -0.09 -4.64 11.31
CA PRO A 16 -1.00 -3.59 10.91
C PRO A 16 -2.39 -4.16 10.65
N GLY A 17 -3.41 -3.36 10.95
CA GLY A 17 -4.80 -3.73 10.67
C GLY A 17 -5.00 -3.94 9.15
N PRO A 18 -6.02 -4.68 8.71
CA PRO A 18 -6.25 -4.94 7.28
C PRO A 18 -6.28 -3.67 6.41
N ALA A 19 -6.94 -2.60 6.87
CA ALA A 19 -6.99 -1.32 6.14
C ALA A 19 -5.61 -0.62 6.08
N GLU A 20 -4.84 -0.69 7.16
CA GLU A 20 -3.47 -0.16 7.22
C GLU A 20 -2.53 -0.94 6.30
N GLY A 21 -2.64 -2.28 6.26
CA GLY A 21 -1.90 -3.12 5.32
C GLY A 21 -2.21 -2.77 3.87
N LEU A 22 -3.50 -2.59 3.51
CA LEU A 22 -3.88 -2.16 2.16
C LEU A 22 -3.33 -0.77 1.79
N ARG A 23 -3.31 0.17 2.75
CA ARG A 23 -2.68 1.49 2.55
C ARG A 23 -1.18 1.37 2.29
N ALA A 24 -0.49 0.52 3.07
CA ALA A 24 0.93 0.28 2.88
C ALA A 24 1.23 -0.32 1.49
N HIS A 25 0.45 -1.31 1.06
CA HIS A 25 0.57 -1.88 -0.28
C HIS A 25 0.24 -0.87 -1.39
N SER A 26 -0.79 -0.05 -1.19
CA SER A 26 -1.14 1.04 -2.11
C SER A 26 0.01 2.04 -2.26
N ALA A 27 0.63 2.46 -1.15
CA ALA A 27 1.79 3.36 -1.17
C ALA A 27 2.98 2.73 -1.91
N ALA A 28 3.29 1.45 -1.63
CA ALA A 28 4.35 0.73 -2.32
C ALA A 28 4.14 0.64 -3.84
N LEU A 29 2.90 0.40 -4.29
CA LEU A 29 2.55 0.40 -5.71
C LEU A 29 2.67 1.79 -6.35
N ARG A 30 2.29 2.86 -5.65
CA ARG A 30 2.49 4.24 -6.14
C ARG A 30 3.97 4.55 -6.33
N SER A 31 4.81 4.24 -5.35
CA SER A 31 6.26 4.41 -5.47
C SER A 31 6.87 3.53 -6.58
N HIS A 32 6.29 2.37 -6.87
CA HIS A 32 6.73 1.57 -8.01
C HIS A 32 6.32 2.20 -9.35
N ALA A 33 5.08 2.69 -9.47
CA ALA A 33 4.60 3.41 -10.65
C ALA A 33 5.46 4.66 -10.94
N GLU A 34 5.84 5.43 -9.92
CA GLU A 34 6.72 6.60 -10.06
C GLU A 34 8.11 6.22 -10.57
N ARG A 35 8.69 5.13 -10.05
CA ARG A 35 9.97 4.61 -10.55
C ARG A 35 9.87 4.17 -12.01
N LEU A 36 8.80 3.46 -12.39
CA LEU A 36 8.56 3.05 -13.77
C LEU A 36 8.41 4.25 -14.70
N ARG A 37 7.68 5.30 -14.29
CA ARG A 37 7.58 6.55 -15.07
C ARG A 37 8.93 7.24 -15.26
N SER A 38 9.77 7.21 -14.23
CA SER A 38 11.14 7.75 -14.33
C SER A 38 11.96 6.96 -15.36
N VAL A 39 11.85 5.63 -15.35
CA VAL A 39 12.48 4.76 -16.35
C VAL A 39 11.92 5.02 -17.76
N ALA A 40 10.61 5.20 -17.91
CA ALA A 40 10.00 5.54 -19.19
C ALA A 40 10.53 6.87 -19.75
N ALA A 41 10.70 7.89 -18.89
CA ALA A 41 11.31 9.17 -19.26
C ALA A 41 12.80 9.04 -19.62
N ASP A 42 13.53 8.14 -18.97
CA ASP A 42 14.91 7.80 -19.37
C ASP A 42 14.96 7.15 -20.75
N LEU A 43 14.02 6.25 -21.06
CA LEU A 43 13.93 5.60 -22.37
C LEU A 43 13.59 6.61 -23.45
N GLU A 44 12.65 7.52 -23.21
CA GLU A 44 12.31 8.60 -24.16
C GLU A 44 13.54 9.41 -24.59
N ARG A 45 14.47 9.68 -23.66
CA ARG A 45 15.73 10.37 -23.96
C ARG A 45 16.73 9.56 -24.79
N ARG A 46 16.62 8.23 -24.80
CA ARG A 46 17.54 7.33 -25.55
C ARG A 46 17.15 7.19 -27.02
N GLY A 47 15.97 7.66 -27.41
CA GLY A 47 15.53 7.72 -28.79
C GLY A 47 14.60 6.57 -29.22
N PRO A 48 14.22 6.56 -30.51
CA PRO A 48 13.06 5.82 -31.02
C PRO A 48 13.19 4.29 -30.90
N ASP A 49 14.41 3.76 -30.87
CA ASP A 49 14.64 2.31 -30.72
C ASP A 49 14.11 1.75 -29.39
N THR A 50 13.92 2.62 -28.39
CA THR A 50 13.40 2.24 -27.08
C THR A 50 11.90 2.47 -26.91
N ASP A 51 11.21 2.98 -27.94
CA ASP A 51 9.78 3.30 -27.86
C ASP A 51 8.89 2.10 -27.48
N PRO A 52 9.09 0.89 -28.05
CA PRO A 52 8.28 -0.27 -27.65
C PRO A 52 8.42 -0.59 -26.16
N LEU A 53 9.65 -0.54 -25.64
CA LEU A 53 9.92 -0.75 -24.21
C LEU A 53 9.33 0.38 -23.36
N ARG A 54 9.43 1.63 -23.81
CA ARG A 54 8.84 2.79 -23.13
C ARG A 54 7.33 2.65 -22.98
N VAL A 55 6.65 2.20 -24.03
CA VAL A 55 5.20 1.96 -24.02
C VAL A 55 4.84 0.89 -22.99
N GLU A 56 5.56 -0.23 -22.98
CA GLU A 56 5.31 -1.31 -22.01
C GLU A 56 5.56 -0.89 -20.56
N VAL A 57 6.65 -0.15 -20.30
CA VAL A 57 6.98 0.37 -18.96
C VAL A 57 5.93 1.38 -18.49
N SER A 58 5.46 2.25 -19.39
CA SER A 58 4.39 3.20 -19.10
C SER A 58 3.07 2.48 -18.77
N ALA A 59 2.70 1.48 -19.58
CA ALA A 59 1.51 0.66 -19.35
C ALA A 59 1.59 -0.10 -18.01
N LEU A 60 2.77 -0.59 -17.62
CA LEU A 60 2.98 -1.20 -16.32
C LEU A 60 2.81 -0.20 -15.17
N ALA A 61 3.34 1.02 -15.32
CA ALA A 61 3.17 2.08 -14.33
C ALA A 61 1.69 2.41 -14.10
N ASP A 62 0.91 2.47 -15.17
CA ASP A 62 -0.53 2.73 -15.10
C ASP A 62 -1.29 1.60 -14.40
N ARG A 63 -0.96 0.34 -14.68
CA ARG A 63 -1.53 -0.81 -13.95
C ARG A 63 -1.23 -0.74 -12.45
N CYS A 64 0.00 -0.36 -12.07
CA CYS A 64 0.34 -0.17 -10.66
C CYS A 64 -0.47 0.96 -10.01
N ALA A 65 -0.66 2.08 -10.72
CA ALA A 65 -1.46 3.20 -10.23
C ALA A 65 -2.93 2.83 -10.04
N VAL A 66 -3.52 2.11 -11.00
CA VAL A 66 -4.90 1.60 -10.92
C VAL A 66 -5.07 0.64 -9.74
N ALA A 67 -4.16 -0.33 -9.60
CA ALA A 67 -4.17 -1.26 -8.49
C ALA A 67 -4.04 -0.53 -7.13
N ALA A 68 -3.15 0.46 -7.03
CA ALA A 68 -3.02 1.30 -5.83
C ALA A 68 -4.31 2.05 -5.49
N GLY A 69 -5.02 2.56 -6.50
CA GLY A 69 -6.34 3.18 -6.33
C GLY A 69 -7.37 2.21 -5.76
N GLY A 70 -7.45 1.00 -6.34
CA GLY A 70 -8.34 -0.06 -5.84
C GLY A 70 -8.06 -0.44 -4.38
N LEU A 71 -6.80 -0.57 -4.00
CA LEU A 71 -6.41 -0.84 -2.61
C LEU A 71 -6.77 0.30 -1.65
N THR A 72 -6.62 1.56 -2.09
CA THR A 72 -7.04 2.73 -1.29
C THR A 72 -8.55 2.70 -1.05
N LEU A 73 -9.34 2.44 -2.08
CA LEU A 73 -10.79 2.34 -1.98
C LEU A 73 -11.21 1.20 -1.05
N ALA A 74 -10.57 0.03 -1.17
CA ALA A 74 -10.82 -1.11 -0.28
C ALA A 74 -10.48 -0.79 1.18
N ALA A 75 -9.39 -0.06 1.44
CA ALA A 75 -9.04 0.38 2.80
C ALA A 75 -10.10 1.31 3.40
N VAL A 76 -10.61 2.27 2.61
CA VAL A 76 -11.69 3.18 3.04
C VAL A 76 -12.96 2.40 3.38
N GLN A 77 -13.34 1.43 2.55
CA GLN A 77 -14.51 0.59 2.82
C GLN A 77 -14.35 -0.26 4.08
N LEU A 78 -13.16 -0.80 4.36
CA LEU A 78 -12.89 -1.57 5.57
C LEU A 78 -13.00 -0.71 6.84
N ASP A 79 -12.50 0.52 6.81
CA ASP A 79 -12.65 1.45 7.93
C ASP A 79 -14.12 1.86 8.14
N GLY A 80 -14.87 2.08 7.05
CA GLY A 80 -16.30 2.34 7.10
C GLY A 80 -17.11 1.19 7.72
N ARG A 81 -16.74 -0.06 7.43
CA ARG A 81 -17.36 -1.27 8.02
C ARG A 81 -16.99 -1.48 9.50
N ARG A 82 -15.83 -0.99 9.94
CA ARG A 82 -15.35 -1.10 11.33
C ARG A 82 -15.95 -0.07 12.26
N ARG A 83 -16.54 1.01 11.75
CA ARG A 83 -17.28 1.98 12.56
C ARG A 83 -18.60 1.32 13.00
N PRO A 84 -18.81 1.01 14.30
CA PRO A 84 -20.09 0.48 14.73
C PRO A 84 -21.17 1.53 14.47
N ARG A 85 -22.39 1.08 14.17
CA ARG A 85 -23.61 1.85 14.39
C ARG A 85 -23.68 2.23 15.87
N ARG A 86 -22.97 3.29 16.29
CA ARG A 86 -23.18 3.94 17.57
C ARG A 86 -24.41 4.84 17.41
N GLY A 87 -25.55 4.35 17.88
CA GLY A 87 -26.76 5.17 17.99
C GLY A 87 -28.05 4.43 17.71
N SER A 88 -28.38 3.41 18.49
CA SER A 88 -29.77 3.06 18.80
C SER A 88 -29.81 2.18 20.05
N ASP A 89 -29.15 2.64 21.11
CA ASP A 89 -29.40 2.20 22.48
C ASP A 89 -29.34 3.48 23.32
N ASP A 90 -30.46 4.22 23.29
CA ASP A 90 -31.02 4.97 24.42
C ASP A 90 -32.14 5.89 23.90
N ARG A 91 -33.39 5.52 24.18
CA ARG A 91 -34.38 6.40 24.82
C ARG A 91 -35.71 5.64 24.99
N THR A 92 -35.95 5.21 26.24
CA THR A 92 -37.23 5.01 26.96
C THR A 92 -38.47 4.59 26.19
#